data_AF-A0A353DJ98-F1
#
_entry.id   AF-A0A353DJ98-F1
#
_cell.length_a   1.000
_cell.length_b   1.000
_cell.length_c   1.000
_cell.angle_alpha   90.00
_cell.angle_beta   90.00
_cell.angle_gamma   90.00
#
_symmetry.space_group_name_H-M   'P 1'
#
loop_
_entity.id
_entity.type
_entity.pdbx_description
1 polymer ?
#
loop_
_entity_poly.entity_id
_entity_poly.type
_entity_poly.pdbx_seq_one_letter_code
_entity_poly.pdbx_strand_id
1 'polypeptide(L)'
;MEESINFLRLKFHHSMKSSLFLFLFFVAPVLALPPEFELSNWAEPFDVEYPTALTAAADGTVYVSVDYNGSLGKEKNMGKIVSCRDTNGDGKADSFKDFVPNVDSPRGGHFVGDTLYLIHPPFLSSFRDTT
;
A
#
# COMPACT_ATOMS: atom_id res chain seq x y z
N MET A 1 -8.89 -12.58 4.30
CA MET A 1 -8.49 -11.60 5.33
C MET A 1 -8.49 -10.27 4.60
N GLU A 2 -9.47 -9.43 4.90
CA GLU A 2 -9.64 -8.10 4.30
C GLU A 2 -8.83 -7.12 5.12
N GLU A 3 -7.66 -6.72 4.62
CA GLU A 3 -6.78 -5.76 5.29
C GLU A 3 -6.68 -4.51 4.44
N SER A 4 -6.87 -3.34 5.05
CA SER A 4 -6.64 -2.06 4.40
C SER A 4 -5.17 -1.66 4.50
N ILE A 5 -4.67 -0.93 3.50
CA ILE A 5 -3.30 -0.40 3.54
C ILE A 5 -3.35 0.92 4.29
N ASN A 6 -2.74 0.99 5.48
CA ASN A 6 -2.71 2.20 6.30
C ASN A 6 -1.31 2.79 6.35
N PHE A 7 -1.21 4.11 6.19
CA PHE A 7 0.05 4.85 6.35
C PHE A 7 0.06 5.62 7.66
N LEU A 8 1.21 5.62 8.31
CA LEU A 8 1.48 6.43 9.49
C LEU A 8 1.91 7.84 9.07
N ARG A 9 1.20 8.86 9.52
CA ARG A 9 1.52 10.27 9.25
C ARG A 9 1.81 11.01 10.55
N LEU A 10 2.76 11.96 10.51
CA LEU A 10 2.99 12.91 11.59
C LEU A 10 2.00 14.06 11.48
N LYS A 11 1.36 14.42 12.60
CA LYS A 11 0.47 15.58 12.69
C LYS A 11 1.31 16.86 12.67
N PHE A 12 1.32 17.57 11.55
CA PHE A 12 1.87 18.92 11.49
C PHE A 12 0.92 19.87 12.24
N HIS A 13 1.24 20.14 13.52
CA HIS A 13 0.36 20.85 14.43
C HIS A 13 0.24 22.35 14.05
N HIS A 14 -0.97 22.78 13.67
CA HIS A 14 -1.40 24.16 13.89
C HIS A 14 -2.19 24.20 15.20
N SER A 15 -1.81 25.07 16.12
CA SER A 15 -2.32 25.15 17.51
C SER A 15 -3.86 25.07 17.59
N MET A 16 -4.40 24.04 18.25
CA MET A 16 -5.84 23.89 18.51
C MET A 16 -6.20 24.24 19.97
N LYS A 17 -7.19 25.13 20.11
CA LYS A 17 -7.85 25.48 21.39
C LYS A 17 -8.85 24.38 21.76
N SER A 18 -8.85 23.99 23.04
CA SER A 18 -9.65 22.91 23.64
C SER A 18 -11.16 23.19 23.63
N SER A 19 -11.96 22.21 23.22
CA SER A 19 -13.40 22.12 23.52
C SER A 19 -13.77 20.66 23.80
N LEU A 20 -14.38 20.43 24.96
CA LEU A 20 -14.71 19.12 25.53
C LEU A 20 -15.99 18.55 24.91
N PHE A 21 -15.97 17.34 24.36
CA PHE A 21 -17.15 16.59 23.93
C PHE A 21 -17.17 15.19 24.55
N LEU A 22 -18.35 14.80 25.02
CA LEU A 22 -18.65 13.56 25.75
C LEU A 22 -18.68 12.36 24.79
N PHE A 23 -17.87 11.32 25.03
CA PHE A 23 -17.74 10.14 24.16
C PHE A 23 -18.45 8.90 24.75
N LEU A 24 -19.34 8.29 23.97
CA LEU A 24 -19.82 6.92 24.16
C LEU A 24 -18.69 5.95 23.75
N PHE A 25 -18.23 5.08 24.65
CA PHE A 25 -17.13 4.15 24.40
C PHE A 25 -17.59 2.92 23.61
N PHE A 26 -17.36 2.91 22.30
CA PHE A 26 -17.03 1.68 21.59
C PHE A 26 -15.53 1.47 21.75
N VAL A 27 -15.12 0.44 22.49
CA VAL A 27 -13.70 0.10 22.66
C VAL A 27 -13.21 -0.56 21.37
N ALA A 28 -12.87 0.25 20.37
CA ALA A 28 -11.96 -0.17 19.32
C ALA A 28 -10.60 -0.53 19.98
N PRO A 29 -9.83 -1.50 19.45
CA PRO A 29 -8.48 -1.74 19.95
C PRO A 29 -7.71 -0.42 19.87
N VAL A 30 -7.32 0.10 21.03
CA VAL A 30 -6.44 1.27 21.10
C VAL A 30 -5.11 0.81 20.52
N LEU A 31 -4.87 1.18 19.26
CA LEU A 31 -3.51 1.24 18.75
C LEU A 31 -2.76 2.21 19.67
N ALA A 32 -1.69 1.74 20.29
CA ALA A 32 -0.80 2.57 21.11
C ALA A 32 0.05 3.48 20.20
N LEU A 33 -0.61 4.36 19.45
CA LEU A 33 0.01 5.33 18.56
C LEU A 33 0.42 6.56 19.39
N PRO A 34 1.68 7.04 19.29
CA PRO A 34 2.04 8.29 19.95
C PRO A 34 1.15 9.44 19.46
N PRO A 35 0.78 10.42 20.32
CA PRO A 35 -0.20 11.46 19.99
C PRO A 35 0.13 12.27 18.74
N GLU A 36 1.41 12.43 18.42
CA GLU A 36 1.95 13.12 17.25
C GLU A 36 1.73 12.37 15.94
N PHE A 37 1.32 11.10 15.98
CA PHE A 37 1.01 10.33 14.79
C PHE A 37 -0.49 10.14 14.61
N GLU A 38 -0.87 9.87 13.37
CA GLU A 38 -2.17 9.33 12.98
C GLU A 38 -1.99 8.24 11.94
N LEU A 39 -2.93 7.30 11.92
CA LEU A 39 -3.08 6.36 10.82
C LEU A 39 -4.10 6.91 9.84
N SER A 40 -3.72 6.97 8.57
CA SER A 40 -4.63 7.29 7.46
C SER A 40 -4.77 6.08 6.56
N ASN A 41 -6.00 5.72 6.20
CA ASN A 41 -6.23 4.70 5.19
C ASN A 41 -5.72 5.18 3.83
N TRP A 42 -4.89 4.38 3.16
CA TRP A 42 -4.34 4.64 1.83
C TRP A 42 -5.14 3.92 0.73
N ALA A 43 -5.55 2.67 0.96
CA ALA A 43 -6.35 1.87 0.02
C ALA A 43 -7.29 0.94 0.78
N GLU A 44 -8.53 0.80 0.30
CA GLU A 44 -9.56 -0.04 0.93
C GLU A 44 -9.32 -1.53 0.64
N PRO A 45 -9.89 -2.43 1.47
CA PRO A 45 -10.02 -3.83 1.09
C PRO A 45 -10.73 -3.91 -0.28
N PHE A 46 -10.24 -4.77 -1.19
CA PHE A 46 -10.63 -4.91 -2.60
C PHE A 46 -9.96 -3.96 -3.61
N ASP A 47 -9.45 -2.80 -3.20
CA ASP A 47 -8.64 -1.99 -4.11
C ASP A 47 -7.32 -2.70 -4.44
N VAL A 48 -6.72 -3.31 -3.42
CA VAL A 48 -5.57 -4.20 -3.53
C VAL A 48 -5.75 -5.39 -2.60
N GLU A 49 -5.76 -6.59 -3.18
CA GLU A 49 -5.96 -7.83 -2.43
C GLU A 49 -4.63 -8.56 -2.22
N TYR A 50 -4.50 -9.30 -1.11
CA TYR A 50 -3.34 -10.13 -0.79
C TYR A 50 -1.97 -9.44 -0.98
N PRO A 51 -1.78 -8.24 -0.39
CA PRO A 51 -0.51 -7.53 -0.50
C PRO A 51 0.61 -8.30 0.22
N THR A 52 1.78 -8.39 -0.40
CA THR A 52 2.97 -9.02 0.16
C THR A 52 4.09 -8.03 0.46
N ALA A 53 4.16 -6.92 -0.28
CA ALA A 53 5.16 -5.87 -0.08
C ALA A 53 4.72 -4.56 -0.75
N LEU A 54 5.27 -3.44 -0.27
CA LEU A 54 5.06 -2.10 -0.82
C LEU A 54 6.39 -1.52 -1.32
N THR A 55 6.35 -0.75 -2.40
CA THR A 55 7.49 -0.03 -2.95
C THR A 55 7.05 1.34 -3.43
N ALA A 56 7.53 2.41 -2.79
CA ALA A 56 7.24 3.77 -3.20
C ALA A 56 8.21 4.22 -4.30
N ALA A 57 7.69 4.89 -5.32
CA ALA A 57 8.49 5.62 -6.32
C ALA A 57 8.61 7.11 -5.95
N ALA A 58 9.54 7.81 -6.61
CA ALA A 58 9.83 9.22 -6.31
C ALA A 58 8.68 10.18 -6.64
N ASP A 59 7.75 9.77 -7.50
CA ASP A 59 6.55 10.53 -7.88
C ASP A 59 5.39 10.37 -6.88
N GLY A 60 5.58 9.57 -5.82
CA GLY A 60 4.54 9.26 -4.84
C GLY A 60 3.65 8.06 -5.22
N THR A 61 3.85 7.44 -6.39
CA THR A 61 3.17 6.18 -6.74
C THR A 61 3.63 5.09 -5.78
N VAL A 62 2.68 4.31 -5.24
CA VAL A 62 2.95 3.14 -4.41
C VAL A 62 2.69 1.88 -5.23
N TYR A 63 3.73 1.07 -5.43
CA TYR A 63 3.63 -0.21 -6.12
C TYR A 63 3.47 -1.33 -5.09
N VAL A 64 2.37 -2.05 -5.19
CA VAL A 64 2.02 -3.13 -4.27
C VAL A 64 2.25 -4.46 -4.94
N SER A 65 3.09 -5.29 -4.33
CA SER A 65 3.21 -6.70 -4.70
C SER A 65 2.00 -7.45 -4.18
N VAL A 66 1.34 -8.20 -5.06
CA VAL A 66 0.16 -9.02 -4.76
C VAL A 66 0.50 -10.47 -5.07
N ASP A 67 0.11 -11.38 -4.17
CA ASP A 67 0.27 -12.81 -4.39
C ASP A 67 -0.90 -13.62 -3.83
N TYR A 68 -1.73 -14.16 -4.72
CA TYR A 68 -2.85 -15.02 -4.35
C TYR A 68 -2.41 -16.41 -3.84
N ASN A 69 -1.15 -16.82 -4.05
CA ASN A 69 -0.64 -18.12 -3.58
C ASN A 69 -0.57 -18.25 -2.06
N GLY A 70 -0.74 -17.15 -1.31
CA GLY A 70 -0.88 -17.19 0.14
C GLY A 70 -2.21 -17.77 0.64
N SER A 71 -3.23 -17.90 -0.21
CA SER A 71 -4.58 -18.31 0.22
C SER A 71 -5.41 -19.09 -0.79
N LEU A 72 -5.27 -18.83 -2.10
CA LEU A 72 -6.18 -19.34 -3.14
C LEU A 72 -5.61 -20.50 -3.96
N GLY A 73 -4.41 -20.98 -3.64
CA GLY A 73 -3.75 -22.08 -4.35
C GLY A 73 -2.25 -21.92 -4.41
N LYS A 74 -1.59 -22.71 -5.27
CA LYS A 74 -0.15 -22.64 -5.55
C LYS A 74 0.09 -22.84 -7.03
N GLU A 75 -0.39 -21.90 -7.82
CA GLU A 75 -0.26 -21.91 -9.28
C GLU A 75 0.72 -20.83 -9.75
N LYS A 76 1.28 -21.04 -10.94
CA LYS A 76 2.17 -20.05 -11.55
C LYS A 76 1.41 -18.80 -11.96
N ASN A 77 2.11 -17.67 -12.01
CA ASN A 77 1.62 -16.38 -12.48
C ASN A 77 0.40 -15.85 -11.71
N MET A 78 0.24 -16.26 -10.46
CA MET A 78 -0.84 -15.83 -9.55
C MET A 78 -0.52 -14.55 -8.79
N GLY A 79 0.59 -13.89 -9.11
CA GLY A 79 0.95 -12.60 -8.54
C GLY A 79 0.91 -11.49 -9.56
N LYS A 80 1.01 -10.26 -9.07
CA LYS A 80 1.07 -9.06 -9.88
C LYS A 80 1.66 -7.90 -9.09
N ILE A 81 2.05 -6.84 -9.78
CA ILE A 81 2.41 -5.56 -9.20
C ILE A 81 1.33 -4.55 -9.55
N VAL A 82 0.67 -3.99 -8.55
CA VAL A 82 -0.37 -2.97 -8.72
C VAL A 82 0.22 -1.59 -8.43
N SER A 83 0.19 -0.70 -9.40
CA SER A 83 0.46 0.73 -9.17
C SER A 83 -0.77 1.39 -8.54
N CYS A 84 -0.55 2.07 -7.41
CA CYS A 84 -1.57 2.78 -6.64
C CYS A 84 -1.18 4.26 -6.58
N ARG A 85 -2.03 5.14 -7.13
CA ARG A 85 -1.78 6.58 -7.20
C ARG A 85 -2.90 7.35 -6.54
N ASP A 86 -2.53 8.39 -5.80
CA ASP A 86 -3.42 9.47 -5.38
C ASP A 86 -3.38 10.55 -6.47
N THR A 87 -4.44 10.65 -7.28
CA THR A 87 -4.49 11.62 -8.38
C THR A 87 -5.15 12.94 -8.00
N ASN A 88 -5.77 13.02 -6.82
CA ASN A 88 -6.53 14.18 -6.36
C ASN A 88 -5.87 14.90 -5.16
N GLY A 89 -4.86 14.30 -4.54
CA GLY A 89 -4.05 14.86 -3.47
C GLY A 89 -4.67 14.78 -2.07
N ASP A 90 -5.72 13.97 -1.86
CA ASP A 90 -6.39 13.80 -0.57
C ASP A 90 -5.68 12.84 0.39
N GLY A 91 -4.58 12.24 -0.07
CA GLY A 91 -3.78 11.30 0.69
C GLY A 91 -4.27 9.85 0.63
N LYS A 92 -5.15 9.52 -0.31
CA LYS A 92 -5.64 8.16 -0.60
C LYS A 92 -5.39 7.80 -2.07
N ALA A 93 -5.09 6.53 -2.33
CA ALA A 93 -5.03 6.07 -3.71
C ALA A 93 -6.43 6.02 -4.32
N ASP A 94 -6.57 6.52 -5.54
CA ASP A 94 -7.81 6.51 -6.34
C ASP A 94 -7.61 5.91 -7.74
N SER A 95 -6.37 5.56 -8.09
CA SER A 95 -6.03 4.86 -9.34
C SER A 95 -5.24 3.60 -9.06
N PHE A 96 -5.79 2.46 -9.48
CA PHE A 96 -5.21 1.12 -9.31
C PHE A 96 -5.04 0.47 -10.68
N LYS A 97 -3.81 0.18 -11.07
CA LYS A 97 -3.51 -0.46 -12.36
C LYS A 97 -2.46 -1.54 -12.20
N ASP A 98 -2.69 -2.69 -12.82
CA ASP A 98 -1.68 -3.75 -12.92
C ASP A 98 -0.50 -3.24 -13.74
N PHE A 99 0.59 -2.88 -13.05
CA PHE A 99 1.84 -2.42 -13.64
C PHE A 99 2.63 -3.58 -14.24
N VAL A 100 2.70 -4.71 -13.52
CA VAL A 100 3.23 -5.97 -14.04
C VAL A 100 2.22 -7.07 -13.74
N PRO A 101 1.51 -7.59 -14.76
CA PRO A 101 0.60 -8.71 -14.56
C PRO A 101 1.37 -10.04 -14.53
N ASN A 102 0.74 -11.08 -13.97
CA ASN A 102 1.15 -12.48 -14.14
C ASN A 102 2.60 -12.78 -13.71
N VAL A 103 2.96 -12.37 -12.49
CA VAL A 103 4.29 -12.60 -11.88
C VAL A 103 4.20 -13.74 -10.88
N ASP A 104 5.23 -14.58 -10.81
CA ASP A 104 5.31 -15.65 -9.82
C ASP A 104 5.65 -15.08 -8.44
N SER A 105 4.71 -15.07 -7.50
CA SER A 105 4.93 -14.80 -6.07
C SER A 105 5.88 -13.61 -5.75
N PRO A 106 5.54 -12.37 -6.16
CA PRO A 106 6.38 -11.20 -5.91
C PRO A 106 6.53 -10.92 -4.41
N ARG A 107 7.72 -10.49 -3.99
CA ARG A 107 8.10 -10.23 -2.58
C ARG A 107 8.72 -8.84 -2.36
N GLY A 108 8.33 -7.89 -3.20
CA GLY A 108 8.80 -6.51 -3.13
C GLY A 108 9.98 -6.22 -4.06
N GLY A 109 10.34 -4.95 -4.12
CA GLY A 109 11.38 -4.46 -4.99
C GLY A 109 11.83 -3.06 -4.60
N HIS A 110 12.62 -2.44 -5.47
CA HIS A 110 13.04 -1.06 -5.32
C HIS A 110 13.17 -0.37 -6.67
N PHE A 111 12.78 0.90 -6.74
CA PHE A 111 13.00 1.71 -7.94
C PHE A 111 14.42 2.26 -7.99
N VAL A 112 15.03 2.19 -9.17
CA VAL A 112 16.25 2.94 -9.50
C VAL A 112 15.94 3.73 -10.75
N GLY A 113 15.83 5.05 -10.61
CA GLY A 113 15.26 5.90 -11.65
C GLY A 113 13.82 5.49 -11.95
N ASP A 114 13.54 5.15 -13.20
CA ASP A 114 12.22 4.72 -13.67
C ASP A 114 12.09 3.18 -13.81
N THR A 115 13.06 2.43 -13.27
CA THR A 115 13.10 0.97 -13.36
C THR A 115 12.83 0.33 -12.00
N LEU A 116 11.81 -0.53 -11.93
CA LEU A 116 11.53 -1.37 -10.78
C LEU A 116 12.37 -2.64 -10.85
N TYR A 117 13.23 -2.86 -9.86
CA TYR A 117 13.88 -4.16 -9.64
C TYR A 117 13.05 -4.98 -8.65
N LEU A 118 12.46 -6.07 -9.13
CA LEU A 118 11.50 -6.91 -8.42
C LEU A 118 12.09 -8.26 -8.03
N ILE A 119 11.97 -8.60 -6.75
CA ILE A 119 12.35 -9.90 -6.20
C ILE A 119 11.15 -10.84 -6.30
N HIS A 120 11.27 -11.91 -7.10
CA HIS A 120 10.19 -12.89 -7.29
C HIS A 120 10.76 -14.22 -7.80
N PRO A 121 10.38 -15.40 -7.29
CA PRO A 121 11.00 -16.66 -7.70
C PRO A 121 10.79 -16.98 -9.19
N PRO A 122 11.78 -17.58 -9.87
CA PRO A 122 13.16 -17.82 -9.45
C PRO A 122 14.12 -16.66 -9.78
N PHE A 123 13.61 -15.47 -10.11
CA PHE A 123 14.38 -14.41 -10.74
C PHE A 123 14.54 -13.13 -9.88
N LEU A 124 15.43 -12.28 -10.32
CA LEU A 124 15.41 -10.85 -10.01
C LEU A 124 15.16 -10.16 -11.36
N SER A 125 14.01 -9.51 -11.50
CA SER A 125 13.59 -8.94 -12.80
C SER A 125 13.52 -7.42 -12.73
N SER A 126 13.79 -6.77 -13.86
CA SER A 126 13.64 -5.33 -14.02
C SER A 126 12.43 -5.02 -14.89
N PHE A 127 11.58 -4.09 -14.45
CA PHE A 127 10.43 -3.62 -15.20
C PHE A 127 10.49 -2.10 -15.36
N ARG A 128 10.15 -1.59 -16.54
CA ARG A 128 10.11 -0.17 -16.85
C ARG A 128 8.85 0.11 -17.63
N ASP A 129 8.14 1.18 -17.28
CA ASP A 129 7.03 1.65 -18.09
C ASP A 129 7.59 2.27 -19.38
N THR A 130 7.10 1.82 -20.53
CA THR A 130 7.50 2.36 -21.85
C THR A 130 6.34 3.01 -22.59
N THR A 131 5.19 3.19 -21.92
CA THR A 131 4.00 3.80 -22.50
C THR A 131 3.87 5.28 -22.22
#